data_AF-A0A919S109-F1
#
_entry.id   AF-A0A919S109-F1
#
_cell.length_a   1.000
_cell.length_b   1.000
_cell.length_c   1.000
_cell.angle_alpha   90.00
_cell.angle_beta   90.00
_cell.angle_gamma   90.00
#
_symmetry.space_group_name_H-M   'P 1'
#
loop_
_entity.id
_entity.type
_entity.pdbx_description
1 polymer ?
#
loop_
_entity_poly.entity_id
_entity_poly.type
_entity_poly.pdbx_seq_one_letter_code
_entity_poly.pdbx_strand_id
1 'polypeptide(L)'
;MKINLTKRQYRYLVEICLLGAYMIEQSKIIEDSDYNNFLKYILSFSNDFKFEIDGDLLQGVEQIASTTIKEIEFKEDFVGSYNEKVFWKELASRLASKDALHQLGDEITEFNYASYVDLKNTLEEKYLERFELSHYDNNELPY
;
A
#
# COMPACT_ATOMS: atom_id res chain seq x y z
N MET A 1 17.47 -23.02 8.22
CA MET A 1 17.00 -23.13 6.83
C MET A 1 17.93 -22.31 5.94
N LYS A 2 18.25 -22.75 4.72
CA LYS A 2 19.10 -22.01 3.77
C LYS A 2 18.34 -21.84 2.46
N ILE A 3 18.30 -20.62 1.91
CA ILE A 3 17.71 -20.31 0.61
C ILE A 3 18.85 -19.81 -0.27
N ASN A 4 19.06 -20.44 -1.43
CA ASN A 4 20.07 -20.02 -2.39
C ASN A 4 19.38 -19.25 -3.52
N LEU A 5 19.76 -17.99 -3.72
CA LEU A 5 19.21 -17.12 -4.76
C LEU A 5 20.24 -16.86 -5.84
N THR A 6 19.82 -16.88 -7.09
CA THR A 6 20.60 -16.31 -8.20
C THR A 6 20.67 -14.79 -8.08
N LYS A 7 21.62 -14.15 -8.79
CA LYS A 7 21.73 -12.68 -8.82
C LYS A 7 20.40 -12.00 -9.18
N ARG A 8 19.70 -12.55 -10.18
CA ARG A 8 18.41 -12.03 -10.63
C ARG A 8 17.31 -12.19 -9.59
N GLN A 9 17.28 -13.31 -8.86
CA GLN A 9 16.29 -13.54 -7.81
C GLN A 9 16.56 -12.67 -6.57
N TYR A 10 17.83 -12.46 -6.21
CA TYR A 10 18.19 -11.55 -5.13
C TYR A 10 17.77 -10.11 -5.46
N ARG A 11 17.95 -9.67 -6.72
CA ARG A 11 17.39 -8.38 -7.19
C ARG A 11 15.88 -8.30 -6.94
N TYR A 12 15.11 -9.31 -7.31
CA TYR A 12 13.65 -9.32 -7.05
C TYR A 12 13.31 -9.31 -5.57
N LEU A 13 14.09 -9.98 -4.73
CA LEU A 13 13.92 -9.92 -3.28
C LEU A 13 14.10 -8.49 -2.77
N VAL A 14 15.19 -7.82 -3.14
CA VAL A 14 15.46 -6.43 -2.75
C VAL A 14 14.33 -5.51 -3.22
N GLU A 15 13.88 -5.65 -4.48
CA GLU A 15 12.77 -4.86 -5.03
C GLU A 15 11.47 -5.02 -4.21
N ILE A 16 11.12 -6.26 -3.83
CA ILE A 16 9.94 -6.53 -2.99
C ILE A 16 10.11 -5.97 -1.58
N CYS A 17 11.29 -6.09 -0.99
CA CYS A 17 11.58 -5.56 0.34
C CYS A 17 11.52 -4.03 0.38
N LEU A 18 12.00 -3.35 -0.66
CA LEU A 18 11.89 -1.90 -0.79
C LEU A 18 10.44 -1.44 -0.94
N LEU A 19 9.60 -2.16 -1.70
CA LEU A 19 8.15 -1.88 -1.76
C LEU A 19 7.48 -2.01 -0.39
N GLY A 20 7.78 -3.10 0.33
CA GLY A 20 7.25 -3.30 1.68
C GLY A 20 7.70 -2.20 2.64
N ALA A 21 8.99 -1.83 2.60
CA ALA A 21 9.55 -0.75 3.39
C ALA A 21 8.87 0.60 3.07
N TYR A 22 8.63 0.88 1.79
CA TYR A 22 7.91 2.09 1.37
C TYR A 22 6.48 2.11 1.92
N MET A 23 5.76 0.99 1.85
CA MET A 23 4.41 0.90 2.43
C MET A 23 4.42 1.16 3.94
N ILE A 24 5.40 0.61 4.66
CA ILE A 24 5.57 0.82 6.10
C ILE A 24 5.86 2.30 6.38
N GLU A 25 6.84 2.88 5.69
CA GLU A 25 7.22 4.29 5.79
C GLU A 25 6.01 5.23 5.57
N GLN A 26 5.24 5.00 4.50
CA GLN A 26 4.07 5.82 4.16
C GLN A 26 2.91 5.63 5.13
N SER A 27 2.82 4.51 5.83
CA SER A 27 1.73 4.23 6.78
C SER A 27 1.81 5.09 8.06
N LYS A 28 2.98 5.67 8.37
CA LYS A 28 3.26 6.40 9.63
C LYS A 28 2.92 5.61 10.91
N ILE A 29 2.77 4.29 10.80
CA ILE A 29 2.65 3.41 11.95
C ILE A 29 4.03 3.34 12.60
N ILE A 30 4.08 3.31 13.94
CA ILE A 30 5.34 3.14 14.67
C ILE A 30 6.01 1.87 14.16
N GLU A 31 7.16 2.02 13.52
CA GLU A 31 7.90 0.90 12.94
C GLU A 31 8.38 -0.04 14.05
N ASP A 32 8.09 -1.32 13.90
CA ASP A 32 8.77 -2.35 14.67
C ASP A 32 10.21 -2.46 14.14
N SER A 33 11.18 -2.25 15.04
CA SER A 33 12.61 -2.25 14.74
C SER A 33 13.09 -3.53 14.05
N ASP A 34 12.37 -4.64 14.20
CA ASP A 34 12.72 -5.92 13.60
C ASP A 34 12.60 -5.92 12.07
N TYR A 35 11.58 -5.26 11.51
CA TYR A 35 11.44 -5.14 10.05
C TYR A 35 12.58 -4.32 9.46
N ASN A 36 12.96 -3.24 10.13
CA ASN A 36 14.07 -2.38 9.72
C ASN A 36 15.41 -3.10 9.79
N ASN A 37 15.66 -3.83 10.86
CA ASN A 37 16.87 -4.63 11.02
C ASN A 37 16.96 -5.71 9.94
N PHE A 38 15.82 -6.34 9.60
CA PHE A 38 15.77 -7.35 8.55
C PHE A 38 16.00 -6.74 7.16
N LEU A 39 15.43 -5.58 6.85
CA LEU A 39 15.69 -4.87 5.60
C LEU A 39 17.16 -4.51 5.48
N LYS A 40 17.76 -3.92 6.52
CA LYS A 40 19.20 -3.60 6.56
C LYS A 40 20.06 -4.84 6.35
N TYR A 41 19.69 -5.96 6.99
CA TYR A 41 20.36 -7.23 6.79
C TYR A 41 20.29 -7.68 5.32
N ILE A 42 19.12 -7.65 4.70
CA ILE A 42 18.96 -8.00 3.29
C ILE A 42 19.82 -7.08 2.41
N LEU A 43 19.76 -5.76 2.61
CA LEU A 43 20.50 -4.77 1.83
C LEU A 43 22.02 -4.88 2.05
N SER A 44 22.50 -5.38 3.18
CA SER A 44 23.95 -5.55 3.43
C SER A 44 24.64 -6.49 2.42
N PHE A 45 23.89 -7.37 1.77
CA PHE A 45 24.40 -8.27 0.73
C PHE A 45 24.41 -7.63 -0.67
N SER A 46 23.95 -6.38 -0.84
CA SER A 46 23.80 -5.73 -2.14
C SER A 46 25.14 -5.39 -2.80
N ASN A 47 26.18 -5.15 -1.99
CA ASN A 47 27.55 -4.88 -2.44
C ASN A 47 28.12 -6.00 -3.33
N ASP A 48 27.71 -7.25 -3.11
CA ASP A 48 28.12 -8.42 -3.92
C ASP A 48 27.54 -8.40 -5.34
N PHE A 49 26.55 -7.53 -5.60
CA PHE A 49 25.78 -7.47 -6.83
C PHE A 49 25.98 -6.19 -7.65
N LYS A 50 26.87 -5.27 -7.21
CA LYS A 50 27.11 -3.95 -7.84
C LYS A 50 25.83 -3.10 -7.98
N PHE A 51 24.95 -3.20 -7.00
CA PHE A 51 23.96 -2.15 -6.78
C PHE A 51 24.66 -1.06 -5.99
N GLU A 52 24.98 0.07 -6.62
CA GLU A 52 25.44 1.26 -5.91
C GLU A 52 24.24 1.84 -5.16
N ILE A 53 23.88 1.22 -4.03
CA ILE A 53 23.10 1.90 -3.00
C ILE A 53 24.14 2.72 -2.24
N ASP A 54 24.04 4.04 -2.33
CA ASP A 54 25.01 4.93 -1.70
C ASP A 54 25.15 4.58 -0.22
N GLY A 55 26.38 4.41 0.26
CA GLY A 55 26.67 3.95 1.62
C GLY A 55 26.10 4.88 2.69
N ASP A 56 25.90 6.15 2.32
CA ASP A 56 25.32 7.19 3.18
C ASP A 56 23.79 7.08 3.30
N LEU A 57 23.09 6.42 2.36
CA LEU A 57 21.65 6.15 2.48
C LEU A 57 21.35 5.24 3.68
N LEU A 58 22.27 4.37 4.12
CA LEU A 58 22.04 3.38 5.17
C LEU A 58 21.82 3.96 6.59
N GLN A 59 21.93 5.28 6.79
CA GLN A 59 21.83 5.92 8.12
C GLN A 59 20.40 6.22 8.62
N GLY A 60 19.33 5.97 7.85
CA GLY A 60 17.96 6.08 8.38
C GLY A 60 16.90 5.53 7.43
N VAL A 61 16.17 4.48 7.85
CA VAL A 61 15.21 3.77 6.97
C VAL A 61 14.02 4.63 6.55
N GLU A 62 13.63 5.60 7.38
CA GLU A 62 12.48 6.48 7.18
C GLU A 62 12.48 7.28 5.87
N GLN A 63 13.58 7.27 5.11
CA GLN A 63 13.62 7.85 3.76
C GLN A 63 14.35 6.97 2.74
N ILE A 64 14.95 5.85 3.17
CA ILE A 64 15.69 4.96 2.25
C ILE A 64 14.72 4.39 1.23
N ALA A 65 13.57 3.88 1.65
CA ALA A 65 12.67 3.20 0.73
C ALA A 65 12.08 4.19 -0.29
N SER A 66 11.58 5.34 0.17
CA SER A 66 11.10 6.40 -0.72
C SER A 66 12.16 6.95 -1.66
N THR A 67 13.41 7.11 -1.22
CA THR A 67 14.50 7.63 -2.07
C THR A 67 14.95 6.58 -3.07
N THR A 68 15.15 5.34 -2.60
CA THR A 68 15.62 4.23 -3.43
C THR A 68 14.60 3.83 -4.49
N ILE A 69 13.29 3.89 -4.19
CA ILE A 69 12.24 3.65 -5.19
C ILE A 69 12.27 4.69 -6.32
N LYS A 70 12.62 5.95 -6.01
CA LYS A 70 12.72 7.02 -7.03
C LYS A 70 13.98 6.93 -7.88
N GLU A 71 15.07 6.43 -7.30
CA GLU A 71 16.39 6.38 -7.96
C GLU A 71 16.62 5.10 -8.76
N ILE A 72 16.10 3.96 -8.27
CA ILE A 72 16.06 2.76 -9.09
C ILE A 72 15.12 3.07 -10.25
N GLU A 73 15.41 2.54 -11.45
CA GLU A 73 14.49 2.41 -12.59
C GLU A 73 13.34 1.45 -12.21
N PHE A 74 12.71 1.78 -11.10
CA PHE A 74 11.76 1.02 -10.35
C PHE A 74 10.42 1.23 -11.03
N LYS A 75 9.53 0.25 -10.86
CA LYS A 75 8.17 0.37 -11.34
C LYS A 75 7.43 1.43 -10.51
N GLU A 76 7.70 2.72 -10.74
CA GLU A 76 6.82 3.82 -10.32
C GLU A 76 5.39 3.50 -10.73
N ASP A 77 5.22 2.87 -11.90
CA ASP A 77 3.94 2.31 -12.36
C ASP A 77 3.27 1.35 -11.38
N PHE A 78 4.02 0.50 -10.66
CA PHE A 78 3.43 -0.40 -9.66
C PHE A 78 2.96 0.37 -8.43
N VAL A 79 3.77 1.31 -7.93
CA VAL A 79 3.40 2.13 -6.78
C VAL A 79 2.21 3.02 -7.13
N GLY A 80 2.26 3.67 -8.30
CA GLY A 80 1.17 4.50 -8.82
C GLY A 80 -0.12 3.70 -9.01
N SER A 81 -0.05 2.55 -9.70
CA SER A 81 -1.22 1.68 -9.88
C SER A 81 -1.77 1.14 -8.56
N TYR A 82 -0.90 0.79 -7.61
CA TYR A 82 -1.30 0.37 -6.27
C TYR A 82 -2.02 1.50 -5.53
N ASN A 83 -1.42 2.69 -5.46
CA ASN A 83 -1.96 3.86 -4.77
C ASN A 83 -3.33 4.25 -5.35
N GLU A 84 -3.45 4.28 -6.68
CA GLU A 84 -4.70 4.57 -7.37
C GLU A 84 -5.80 3.57 -6.97
N LYS A 85 -5.50 2.27 -7.07
CA LYS A 85 -6.46 1.21 -6.72
C LYS A 85 -6.87 1.27 -5.24
N VAL A 86 -5.92 1.51 -4.34
CA VAL A 86 -6.19 1.63 -2.91
C VAL A 86 -7.06 2.84 -2.61
N PHE A 87 -6.75 3.99 -3.23
CA PHE A 87 -7.52 5.22 -3.07
C PHE A 87 -9.00 5.01 -3.43
N TRP A 88 -9.30 4.51 -4.63
CA TRP A 88 -10.68 4.34 -5.07
C TRP A 88 -11.45 3.31 -4.26
N LYS A 89 -10.78 2.24 -3.82
CA LYS A 89 -11.38 1.25 -2.94
C LYS A 89 -11.72 1.83 -1.57
N GLU A 90 -10.81 2.57 -0.96
CA GLU A 90 -11.04 3.21 0.33
C GLU A 90 -12.15 4.26 0.23
N LEU A 91 -12.16 5.06 -0.85
CA LEU A 91 -13.21 6.04 -1.11
C LEU A 91 -14.58 5.37 -1.23
N ALA A 92 -14.69 4.29 -2.02
CA ALA A 92 -15.94 3.52 -2.16
C ALA A 92 -16.44 3.00 -0.81
N SER A 93 -15.54 2.41 0.00
CA SER A 93 -15.93 1.86 1.31
C SER A 93 -16.39 2.95 2.29
N ARG A 94 -15.74 4.13 2.27
CA ARG A 94 -16.14 5.27 3.12
C ARG A 94 -17.49 5.85 2.71
N LEU A 95 -17.72 6.03 1.42
CA LEU A 95 -19.01 6.51 0.90
C LEU A 95 -20.13 5.54 1.21
N ALA A 96 -19.89 4.25 0.97
CA ALA A 96 -20.83 3.19 1.31
C ALA A 96 -21.16 3.16 2.79
N SER A 97 -20.16 3.30 3.66
CA SER A 97 -20.36 3.33 5.11
C SER A 97 -21.21 4.54 5.53
N LYS A 98 -20.90 5.73 5.00
CA LYS A 98 -21.68 6.96 5.24
C LYS A 98 -23.12 6.81 4.79
N ASP A 99 -23.35 6.36 3.57
CA ASP A 99 -24.69 6.27 3.01
C ASP A 99 -25.52 5.14 3.65
N ALA A 100 -24.88 4.04 4.05
CA ALA A 100 -25.53 2.98 4.81
C ALA A 100 -25.99 3.47 6.20
N LEU A 101 -25.17 4.26 6.90
CA LEU A 101 -25.55 4.91 8.17
C LEU A 101 -26.75 5.85 7.96
N HIS A 102 -26.69 6.73 6.97
CA HIS A 102 -27.78 7.66 6.66
C HIS A 102 -29.11 6.94 6.35
N GLN A 103 -29.07 5.75 5.74
CA GLN A 103 -30.27 4.98 5.39
C GLN A 103 -30.86 4.18 6.56
N LEU A 104 -30.04 3.69 7.49
CA LEU A 104 -30.48 2.85 8.61
C LEU A 104 -30.70 3.64 9.92
N GLY A 105 -30.26 4.90 9.96
CA GLY A 105 -30.23 5.75 11.14
C GLY A 105 -28.81 5.92 11.67
N ASP A 106 -28.55 7.05 12.33
CA ASP A 106 -27.21 7.49 12.74
C ASP A 106 -26.50 6.58 13.77
N GLU A 107 -27.19 5.56 14.30
CA GLU A 107 -26.65 4.62 15.29
C GLU A 107 -26.74 3.15 14.83
N ILE A 108 -25.60 2.47 14.89
CA ILE A 108 -25.51 1.02 14.68
C ILE A 108 -25.58 0.31 16.03
N THR A 109 -26.53 -0.60 16.14
CA THR A 109 -26.80 -1.47 17.28
C THR A 109 -26.66 -2.94 16.86
N GLU A 110 -26.62 -3.85 17.82
CA GLU A 110 -26.57 -5.30 17.52
C GLU A 110 -27.75 -5.78 16.66
N PHE A 111 -28.91 -5.10 16.72
CA PHE A 111 -30.10 -5.47 15.97
C PHE A 111 -30.09 -5.04 14.51
N ASN A 112 -29.38 -3.96 14.15
CA ASN A 112 -29.28 -3.45 12.77
C ASN A 112 -27.90 -3.65 12.14
N TYR A 113 -26.92 -4.19 12.88
CA TYR A 113 -25.56 -4.41 12.40
C TYR A 113 -25.50 -5.27 11.12
N ALA A 114 -26.24 -6.38 11.08
CA ALA A 114 -26.29 -7.24 9.90
C ALA A 114 -26.81 -6.47 8.67
N SER A 115 -27.92 -5.75 8.82
CA SER A 115 -28.48 -4.90 7.77
C SER A 115 -27.52 -3.80 7.33
N TYR A 116 -26.75 -3.23 8.26
CA TYR A 116 -25.72 -2.24 7.95
C TYR A 116 -24.58 -2.83 7.12
N VAL A 117 -24.08 -4.01 7.49
CA VAL A 117 -23.02 -4.68 6.72
C VAL A 117 -23.51 -5.02 5.31
N ASP A 118 -24.71 -5.58 5.17
CA ASP A 118 -25.26 -5.94 3.86
C ASP A 118 -25.47 -4.70 2.98
N LEU A 119 -26.03 -3.64 3.55
CA LEU A 119 -26.26 -2.38 2.82
C LEU A 119 -24.95 -1.71 2.43
N LYS A 120 -23.98 -1.63 3.36
CA LYS A 120 -22.64 -1.10 3.10
C LYS A 120 -22.00 -1.88 1.95
N ASN A 121 -21.96 -3.21 2.01
CA ASN A 121 -21.31 -4.01 0.96
C ASN A 121 -21.97 -3.77 -0.40
N THR A 122 -23.31 -3.72 -0.44
CA THR A 122 -24.06 -3.43 -1.67
C THR A 122 -23.74 -2.04 -2.24
N LEU A 123 -23.62 -1.03 -1.38
CA LEU A 123 -23.27 0.34 -1.80
C LEU A 123 -21.81 0.43 -2.24
N GLU A 124 -20.90 -0.26 -1.55
CA GLU A 124 -19.47 -0.30 -1.88
C GLU A 124 -19.24 -0.88 -3.28
N GLU A 125 -19.91 -2.00 -3.59
CA GLU A 125 -19.89 -2.59 -4.94
C GLU A 125 -20.39 -1.60 -5.99
N LYS A 126 -21.51 -0.90 -5.74
CA LYS A 126 -22.05 0.11 -6.67
C LYS A 126 -21.09 1.29 -6.90
N TYR A 127 -20.41 1.76 -5.86
CA TYR A 127 -19.42 2.82 -6.02
C TYR A 127 -18.21 2.34 -6.82
N LEU A 128 -17.70 1.14 -6.52
CA LEU A 128 -16.59 0.56 -7.27
C LEU A 128 -16.93 0.40 -8.75
N GLU A 129 -18.09 -0.16 -9.08
CA GLU A 129 -18.56 -0.29 -10.47
C GLU A 129 -18.63 1.08 -11.17
N ARG A 130 -19.15 2.11 -10.48
CA ARG A 130 -19.22 3.47 -11.00
C ARG A 130 -17.84 4.07 -11.25
N PHE A 131 -16.90 3.89 -10.32
CA PHE A 131 -15.52 4.35 -10.48
C PHE A 131 -14.81 3.60 -11.62
N GLU A 132 -15.05 2.30 -11.78
CA GLU A 132 -14.51 1.52 -12.89
C GLU A 132 -15.05 1.99 -14.25
N LEU A 133 -16.37 2.23 -14.36
CA LEU A 133 -17.02 2.71 -15.58
C LEU A 133 -16.56 4.11 -16.00
N SER A 134 -16.23 4.97 -15.03
CA SER A 134 -15.68 6.30 -15.27
C SER A 134 -14.17 6.30 -15.50
N HIS A 135 -13.52 5.13 -15.49
CA HIS A 135 -12.06 5.02 -15.53
C HIS A 135 -11.38 5.82 -14.43
N TYR A 136 -11.96 5.79 -13.22
CA TYR A 136 -11.39 6.42 -12.04
C TYR A 136 -11.22 7.94 -12.20
N ASP A 137 -12.22 8.59 -12.80
CA ASP A 137 -12.21 10.04 -13.02
C ASP A 137 -12.49 10.81 -11.73
N ASN A 138 -11.70 11.86 -11.48
CA ASN A 138 -11.87 12.79 -10.36
C ASN A 138 -13.24 13.50 -10.34
N ASN A 139 -13.98 13.52 -11.45
CA ASN A 139 -15.35 14.02 -11.50
C ASN A 139 -16.31 13.22 -10.60
N GLU A 140 -15.95 12.00 -10.20
CA GLU A 140 -16.73 11.16 -9.30
C GLU A 140 -16.47 11.44 -7.81
N LEU A 141 -15.53 12.34 -7.49
CA LEU A 141 -15.23 12.70 -6.11
C LEU A 141 -16.39 13.48 -5.48
N PRO A 142 -16.82 13.11 -4.26
CA PRO A 142 -17.82 13.88 -3.53
C PRO A 142 -17.19 15.22 -3.08
N TYR A 143 -17.75 16.33 -3.57
CA TYR A 143 -17.34 17.70 -3.22
C TYR A 143 -17.50 18.01 -1.72
#